data_AF-E4YUE9-F1
#
_entry.id   AF-E4YUE9-F1
#
_cell.length_a   1.000
_cell.length_b   1.000
_cell.length_c   1.000
_cell.angle_alpha   90.00
_cell.angle_beta   90.00
_cell.angle_gamma   90.00
#
_symmetry.space_group_name_H-M   'P 1'
#
loop_
_entity.id
_entity.type
_entity.pdbx_description
1 polymer ?
#
loop_
_entity_poly.entity_id
_entity_poly.type
_entity_poly.pdbx_seq_one_letter_code
_entity_poly.pdbx_strand_id
1 'polypeptide(L)'
;ITNDRRLGEIAMLRNFGDNSLSLKSTKSLLNLSSENNSIATKKTKLFSLDGAAFEPAKDIQADDIFVLSNFENLKTGDFVRNKKAKPSDRKFANFLKARQASCSVVLEVEKQGKEQQLLAGLEVLCKEDPSLSFMESEETGEIILRGRGPFHLEIAISRLETEHRVKDIYQYPVRVDYREVPSIICALCSKCY
;
A
#
# COMPACT_ATOMS: atom_id res chain seq x y z
N ILE A 1 -3.92 -5.39 3.70
CA ILE A 1 -3.75 -6.44 2.65
C ILE A 1 -2.53 -7.24 3.06
N THR A 2 -2.52 -8.54 2.82
CA THR A 2 -1.42 -9.42 3.23
C THR A 2 -1.23 -10.52 2.21
N ASN A 3 -0.01 -10.99 2.02
CA ASN A 3 0.28 -12.14 1.18
C ASN A 3 0.29 -13.46 1.98
N ASP A 4 -0.59 -14.39 1.63
CA ASP A 4 -0.61 -15.76 2.16
C ASP A 4 0.02 -16.72 1.14
N ARG A 5 0.89 -17.62 1.60
CA ARG A 5 1.53 -18.66 0.77
C ARG A 5 0.53 -19.55 0.03
N ARG A 6 -0.67 -19.79 0.56
CA ARG A 6 -1.68 -20.68 -0.07
C ARG A 6 -2.68 -19.93 -0.95
N LEU A 7 -3.10 -18.75 -0.52
CA LEU A 7 -4.18 -18.00 -1.15
C LEU A 7 -3.69 -16.82 -2.00
N GLY A 8 -2.39 -16.50 -1.93
CA GLY A 8 -1.81 -15.31 -2.55
C GLY A 8 -2.21 -14.05 -1.78
N GLU A 9 -2.36 -12.95 -2.51
CA GLU A 9 -2.84 -11.70 -1.93
C GLU A 9 -4.27 -11.83 -1.38
N ILE A 10 -4.40 -11.55 -0.09
CA ILE A 10 -5.66 -11.55 0.63
C ILE A 10 -5.96 -10.18 1.24
N ALA A 11 -7.24 -9.82 1.24
CA ALA A 11 -7.76 -8.62 1.87
C ALA A 11 -8.74 -9.03 2.96
N MET A 12 -8.39 -8.69 4.19
CA MET A 12 -9.30 -8.80 5.33
C MET A 12 -10.22 -7.58 5.34
N LEU A 13 -11.52 -7.84 5.39
CA LEU A 13 -12.57 -6.84 5.36
C LEU A 13 -13.59 -7.14 6.46
N ARG A 14 -14.22 -6.09 6.98
CA ARG A 14 -15.36 -6.19 7.88
C ARG A 14 -16.63 -5.78 7.15
N ASN A 15 -17.67 -6.60 7.25
CA ASN A 15 -18.96 -6.27 6.65
C ASN A 15 -19.73 -5.28 7.53
N PHE A 16 -19.68 -3.99 7.20
CA PHE A 16 -20.46 -2.97 7.90
C PHE A 16 -21.91 -2.83 7.40
N GLY A 17 -22.32 -3.62 6.41
CA GLY A 17 -23.68 -3.57 5.88
C GLY A 17 -24.64 -4.47 6.67
N ASP A 18 -25.91 -4.06 6.74
CA ASP A 18 -26.98 -4.85 7.38
C ASP A 18 -27.34 -6.12 6.58
N ASN A 19 -26.89 -6.20 5.32
CA ASN A 19 -27.17 -7.33 4.43
C ASN A 19 -26.02 -8.34 4.44
N SER A 20 -26.39 -9.61 4.28
CA SER A 20 -25.41 -10.67 4.04
C SER A 20 -24.73 -10.52 2.66
N LEU A 21 -23.43 -10.77 2.63
CA LEU A 21 -22.62 -10.74 1.41
C LEU A 21 -22.48 -12.17 0.86
N SER A 22 -23.15 -12.43 -0.26
CA SER A 22 -23.04 -13.71 -0.97
C SER A 22 -21.93 -13.74 -2.02
N LEU A 23 -21.36 -14.91 -2.30
CA LEU A 23 -20.35 -15.13 -3.35
C LEU A 23 -20.83 -14.65 -4.75
N LYS A 24 -22.14 -14.73 -5.02
CA LYS A 24 -22.74 -14.21 -6.26
C LYS A 24 -22.70 -12.69 -6.32
N SER A 25 -22.88 -12.04 -5.17
CA SER A 25 -22.80 -10.58 -4.98
C SER A 25 -21.36 -10.06 -5.04
N THR A 26 -20.37 -10.91 -4.72
CA THR A 26 -18.95 -10.57 -4.78
C THR A 26 -18.49 -10.18 -6.20
N LYS A 27 -19.15 -10.66 -7.26
CA LYS A 27 -18.81 -10.33 -8.67
C LYS A 27 -19.04 -8.87 -9.06
N SER A 28 -19.77 -8.10 -8.24
CA SER A 28 -20.14 -6.72 -8.54
C SER A 28 -19.66 -5.73 -7.47
N LEU A 29 -18.53 -6.02 -6.81
CA LEU A 29 -17.93 -5.13 -5.83
C LEU A 29 -17.17 -3.98 -6.50
N LEU A 30 -17.40 -2.77 -6.00
CA LEU A 30 -16.82 -1.50 -6.44
C LEU A 30 -16.04 -0.85 -5.30
N ASN A 31 -14.91 -0.23 -5.61
CA ASN A 31 -14.11 0.55 -4.66
C ASN A 31 -14.70 1.95 -4.54
N LEU A 32 -15.26 2.29 -3.38
CA LEU A 32 -15.82 3.62 -3.16
C LEU A 32 -14.74 4.69 -2.95
N SER A 33 -13.55 4.28 -2.52
CA SER A 33 -12.44 5.20 -2.23
C SER A 33 -11.65 5.59 -3.48
N SER A 34 -11.69 4.76 -4.53
CA SER A 34 -11.01 4.98 -5.81
C SER A 34 -12.00 4.96 -6.98
N GLU A 35 -12.62 6.12 -7.27
CA GLU A 35 -13.44 6.40 -8.47
C GLU A 35 -14.48 5.32 -8.89
N ASN A 36 -14.98 4.50 -7.95
CA ASN A 36 -15.90 3.38 -8.23
C ASN A 36 -15.35 2.34 -9.21
N ASN A 37 -14.03 2.11 -9.21
CA ASN A 37 -13.42 1.04 -9.99
C ASN A 37 -13.92 -0.34 -9.53
N SER A 38 -14.14 -1.25 -10.48
CA SER A 38 -14.51 -2.63 -10.15
C SER A 38 -13.34 -3.36 -9.49
N ILE A 39 -13.57 -3.88 -8.28
CA ILE A 39 -12.59 -4.67 -7.52
C ILE A 39 -12.67 -6.16 -7.87
N ALA A 40 -13.87 -6.59 -8.24
CA ALA A 40 -14.19 -8.00 -8.40
C ALA A 40 -13.71 -8.55 -9.75
N THR A 41 -12.70 -9.40 -9.71
CA THR A 41 -12.28 -10.22 -10.84
C THR A 41 -13.18 -11.45 -10.95
N LYS A 42 -13.32 -12.04 -12.15
CA LYS A 42 -14.16 -13.24 -12.37
C LYS A 42 -13.84 -14.44 -11.44
N LYS A 43 -12.66 -14.44 -10.79
CA LYS A 43 -12.13 -15.49 -9.92
C LYS A 43 -12.06 -15.09 -8.43
N THR A 44 -12.70 -14.01 -8.02
CA THR A 44 -12.72 -13.60 -6.61
C THR A 44 -13.38 -14.68 -5.75
N LYS A 45 -12.68 -15.09 -4.68
CA LYS A 45 -13.18 -16.07 -3.69
C LYS A 45 -13.36 -15.40 -2.34
N LEU A 46 -14.24 -16.02 -1.56
CA LEU A 46 -14.70 -15.56 -0.27
C LEU A 46 -14.32 -16.59 0.78
N PHE A 47 -13.70 -16.14 1.87
CA PHE A 47 -13.34 -17.01 2.99
C PHE A 47 -13.83 -16.41 4.30
N SER A 48 -14.32 -17.27 5.18
CA SER A 48 -14.52 -16.98 6.59
C SER A 48 -13.23 -17.27 7.36
N LEU A 49 -13.06 -16.58 8.48
CA LEU A 49 -11.95 -16.76 9.39
C LEU A 49 -12.38 -17.66 10.54
N ASP A 50 -11.67 -18.78 10.72
CA ASP A 50 -11.75 -19.57 11.95
C ASP A 50 -10.35 -19.63 12.59
N GLY A 51 -10.09 -18.68 13.49
CA GLY A 51 -8.76 -18.48 14.07
C GLY A 51 -7.70 -18.20 13.01
N ALA A 52 -6.82 -19.18 12.78
CA ALA A 52 -5.76 -19.11 11.77
C ALA A 52 -6.12 -19.77 10.43
N ALA A 53 -7.27 -20.46 10.34
CA ALA A 53 -7.71 -21.14 9.14
C ALA A 53 -8.65 -20.26 8.30
N PHE A 54 -8.47 -20.33 6.99
CA PHE A 54 -9.35 -19.69 6.01
C PHE A 54 -10.26 -20.75 5.39
N GLU A 55 -11.55 -20.72 5.74
CA GLU A 55 -12.54 -21.66 5.21
C GLU A 55 -13.36 -21.01 4.09
N PRO A 56 -13.58 -21.68 2.94
CA PRO A 56 -14.34 -21.12 1.85
C PRO A 56 -15.80 -20.91 2.25
N ALA A 57 -16.25 -19.66 2.29
CA ALA A 57 -17.61 -19.29 2.67
C ALA A 57 -18.46 -18.99 1.44
N LYS A 58 -19.74 -19.38 1.48
CA LYS A 58 -20.72 -19.02 0.42
C LYS A 58 -21.34 -17.66 0.68
N ASP A 59 -21.69 -17.40 1.94
CA ASP A 59 -22.34 -16.19 2.41
C ASP A 59 -21.68 -15.76 3.71
N ILE A 60 -21.56 -14.44 3.90
CA ILE A 60 -21.05 -13.81 5.13
C ILE A 60 -22.17 -12.95 5.71
N GLN A 61 -22.36 -12.97 7.02
CA GLN A 61 -23.40 -12.18 7.66
C GLN A 61 -22.99 -10.71 7.81
N ALA A 62 -23.94 -9.89 8.24
CA ALA A 62 -23.64 -8.54 8.71
C ALA A 62 -22.70 -8.60 9.92
N ASP A 63 -21.78 -7.64 10.01
CA ASP A 63 -20.79 -7.47 11.08
C ASP A 63 -19.66 -8.52 11.17
N ASP A 64 -19.69 -9.55 10.32
CA ASP A 64 -18.61 -10.54 10.25
C ASP A 64 -17.34 -9.99 9.60
N ILE A 65 -16.18 -10.53 10.02
CA ILE A 65 -14.89 -10.31 9.38
C ILE A 65 -14.66 -11.44 8.39
N PHE A 66 -14.29 -11.09 7.17
CA PHE A 66 -14.08 -12.03 6.09
C PHE A 66 -12.87 -11.68 5.24
N VAL A 67 -12.50 -12.62 4.38
CA VAL A 67 -11.34 -12.49 3.51
C VAL A 67 -11.75 -12.61 2.06
N LEU A 68 -11.26 -11.67 1.25
CA LEU A 68 -11.30 -11.73 -0.20
C LEU A 68 -9.92 -12.13 -0.73
N SER A 69 -9.90 -13.07 -1.67
CA SER A 69 -8.71 -13.40 -2.48
C SER A 69 -8.97 -13.07 -3.95
N ASN A 70 -7.92 -12.80 -4.72
CA ASN A 70 -8.00 -12.46 -6.15
C ASN A 70 -8.88 -11.21 -6.38
N PHE A 71 -8.42 -10.08 -5.87
CA PHE A 71 -9.02 -8.77 -6.07
C PHE A 71 -8.00 -7.86 -6.75
N GLU A 72 -8.51 -6.84 -7.44
CA GLU A 72 -7.69 -5.81 -8.08
C GLU A 72 -8.06 -4.44 -7.51
N ASN A 73 -7.11 -3.49 -7.54
CA ASN A 73 -7.34 -2.09 -7.18
C ASN A 73 -7.92 -1.87 -5.77
N LEU A 74 -7.48 -2.66 -4.80
CA LEU A 74 -7.79 -2.46 -3.38
C LEU A 74 -6.52 -2.07 -2.62
N LYS A 75 -6.64 -1.08 -1.73
CA LYS A 75 -5.60 -0.67 -0.78
C LYS A 75 -6.11 -0.79 0.65
N THR A 76 -5.19 -0.86 1.61
CA THR A 76 -5.55 -0.85 3.03
C THR A 76 -6.31 0.45 3.37
N GLY A 77 -7.48 0.32 4.00
CA GLY A 77 -8.35 1.45 4.36
C GLY A 77 -9.43 1.82 3.34
N ASP A 78 -9.45 1.16 2.18
CA ASP A 78 -10.48 1.40 1.18
C ASP A 78 -11.83 0.80 1.59
N PHE A 79 -12.91 1.40 1.09
CA PHE A 79 -14.27 0.89 1.27
C PHE A 79 -14.79 0.21 0.03
N VAL A 80 -15.48 -0.91 0.24
CA VAL A 80 -16.05 -1.73 -0.83
C VAL A 80 -17.56 -1.75 -0.73
N ARG A 81 -18.25 -1.65 -1.88
CA ARG A 81 -19.70 -1.77 -1.95
C ARG A 81 -20.13 -2.63 -3.13
N ASN A 82 -21.21 -3.38 -2.96
CA ASN A 82 -21.87 -4.01 -4.09
C ASN A 82 -22.59 -2.96 -4.97
N LYS A 83 -22.38 -3.00 -6.29
CA LYS A 83 -23.06 -2.17 -7.30
C LYS A 83 -24.59 -2.18 -7.19
N LYS A 84 -25.20 -3.28 -6.73
CA LYS A 84 -26.66 -3.39 -6.56
C LYS A 84 -27.18 -2.73 -5.29
N ALA A 85 -26.33 -2.45 -4.32
CA ALA A 85 -26.73 -1.79 -3.09
C ALA A 85 -27.02 -0.31 -3.36
N LYS A 86 -27.98 0.26 -2.61
CA LYS A 86 -28.32 1.68 -2.72
C LYS A 86 -27.06 2.52 -2.51
N PRO A 87 -26.82 3.54 -3.36
CA PRO A 87 -25.73 4.45 -3.13
C PRO A 87 -25.99 5.19 -1.82
N SER A 88 -25.01 5.13 -0.94
CA SER A 88 -24.95 5.89 0.31
C SER A 88 -24.48 7.31 -0.01
N ASP A 89 -25.14 8.32 0.53
CA ASP A 89 -24.74 9.73 0.41
C ASP A 89 -23.47 10.08 1.21
N ARG A 90 -22.94 9.13 1.98
CA ARG A 90 -21.71 9.28 2.75
C ARG A 90 -20.51 9.32 1.81
N LYS A 91 -19.59 10.25 2.05
CA LYS A 91 -18.28 10.29 1.39
C LYS A 91 -17.37 9.24 2.04
N PHE A 92 -17.03 8.21 1.28
CA PHE A 92 -16.08 7.18 1.69
C PHE A 92 -14.67 7.54 1.21
N ALA A 93 -14.06 8.53 1.86
CA ALA A 93 -12.64 8.75 1.70
C ALA A 93 -11.86 7.74 2.55
N ASN A 94 -10.75 7.22 2.03
CA ASN A 94 -9.84 6.41 2.84
C ASN A 94 -9.38 7.28 4.03
N PHE A 95 -9.85 6.92 5.22
CA PHE A 95 -9.71 7.69 6.45
C PHE A 95 -8.41 7.37 7.17
N LEU A 96 -7.64 6.40 6.67
CA LEU A 96 -6.27 6.16 7.11
C LEU A 96 -5.38 7.31 6.65
N LYS A 97 -5.42 8.42 7.38
CA LYS A 97 -4.33 9.40 7.35
C LYS A 97 -3.13 8.75 8.01
N ALA A 98 -2.30 8.07 7.23
CA ALA A 98 -1.00 7.65 7.70
C ALA A 98 -0.27 8.90 8.22
N ARG A 99 0.20 8.85 9.47
CA ARG A 99 1.10 9.90 9.99
C ARG A 99 2.30 10.02 9.07
N GLN A 100 2.75 11.24 8.85
CA GLN A 100 3.90 11.53 8.02
C GLN A 100 5.13 10.74 8.50
N ALA A 101 5.86 10.17 7.55
CA ALA A 101 7.13 9.52 7.82
C ALA A 101 8.13 10.54 8.38
N SER A 102 8.85 10.16 9.43
CA SER A 102 9.82 10.99 10.14
C SER A 102 11.27 10.61 9.83
N CYS A 103 11.50 9.41 9.31
CA CYS A 103 12.82 8.90 9.00
C CYS A 103 12.87 8.40 7.54
N SER A 104 14.05 8.51 6.94
CA SER A 104 14.31 8.07 5.57
C SER A 104 15.68 7.42 5.46
N VAL A 105 15.77 6.41 4.62
CA VAL A 105 16.99 5.63 4.32
C VAL A 105 17.07 5.43 2.81
N VAL A 106 18.27 5.49 2.27
CA VAL A 106 18.54 5.10 0.88
C VAL A 106 18.76 3.60 0.84
N LEU A 107 18.16 2.95 -0.13
CA LEU A 107 18.30 1.52 -0.42
C LEU A 107 19.03 1.35 -1.75
N GLU A 108 20.10 0.55 -1.73
CA GLU A 108 20.85 0.17 -2.92
C GLU A 108 21.03 -1.35 -2.94
N VAL A 109 21.06 -1.94 -4.13
CA VAL A 109 21.27 -3.38 -4.31
C VAL A 109 22.54 -3.62 -5.11
N GLU A 110 23.35 -4.58 -4.67
CA GLU A 110 24.65 -4.89 -5.30
C GLU A 110 24.54 -5.29 -6.78
N LYS A 111 23.40 -5.85 -7.20
CA LYS A 111 23.20 -6.43 -8.53
C LYS A 111 22.11 -5.70 -9.32
N GLN A 112 22.46 -5.23 -10.51
CA GLN A 112 21.57 -4.52 -11.46
C GLN A 112 20.28 -5.29 -11.83
N GLY A 113 20.26 -6.63 -11.73
CA GLY A 113 19.05 -7.42 -11.98
C GLY A 113 18.05 -7.49 -10.81
N LYS A 114 18.48 -7.13 -9.60
CA LYS A 114 17.63 -7.21 -8.38
C LYS A 114 16.91 -5.90 -8.07
N GLU A 115 17.28 -4.80 -8.71
CA GLU A 115 16.64 -3.49 -8.51
C GLU A 115 15.14 -3.53 -8.86
N GLN A 116 14.77 -4.19 -9.96
CA GLN A 116 13.35 -4.38 -10.32
C GLN A 116 12.59 -5.23 -9.28
N GLN A 117 13.27 -6.19 -8.65
CA GLN A 117 12.67 -7.01 -7.58
C GLN A 117 12.52 -6.20 -6.28
N LEU A 118 13.46 -5.31 -5.99
CA LEU A 118 13.38 -4.35 -4.89
C LEU A 118 12.17 -3.43 -5.07
N LEU A 119 12.03 -2.81 -6.25
CA LEU A 119 10.90 -1.93 -6.56
C LEU A 119 9.57 -2.66 -6.45
N ALA A 120 9.45 -3.85 -7.03
CA ALA A 120 8.24 -4.66 -6.92
C ALA A 120 7.93 -5.05 -5.46
N GLY A 121 8.94 -5.36 -4.65
CA GLY A 121 8.77 -5.64 -3.23
C GLY A 121 8.31 -4.42 -2.42
N LEU A 122 8.89 -3.25 -2.71
CA LEU A 122 8.52 -1.97 -2.10
C LEU A 122 7.07 -1.59 -2.42
N GLU A 123 6.62 -1.79 -3.66
CA GLU A 123 5.23 -1.58 -4.06
C GLU A 123 4.26 -2.44 -3.25
N VAL A 124 4.58 -3.73 -3.08
CA VAL A 124 3.77 -4.65 -2.28
C VAL A 124 3.75 -4.21 -0.82
N LEU A 125 4.92 -3.89 -0.22
CA LEU A 125 5.00 -3.44 1.17
C LEU A 125 4.22 -2.14 1.41
N CYS A 126 4.32 -1.15 0.53
CA CYS A 126 3.55 0.09 0.62
C CYS A 126 2.04 -0.13 0.43
N LYS A 127 1.64 -1.15 -0.32
CA LYS A 127 0.23 -1.56 -0.46
C LYS A 127 -0.28 -2.25 0.81
N GLU A 128 0.56 -3.04 1.48
CA GLU A 128 0.24 -3.66 2.77
C GLU A 128 0.14 -2.61 3.89
N ASP A 129 1.17 -1.79 4.06
CA ASP A 129 1.29 -0.74 5.08
C ASP A 129 1.34 0.68 4.45
N PRO A 130 0.26 1.46 4.57
CA PRO A 130 0.20 2.82 4.02
C PRO A 130 1.08 3.84 4.78
N SER A 131 1.73 3.44 5.87
CA SER A 131 2.67 4.30 6.61
C SER A 131 4.10 4.24 6.10
N LEU A 132 4.39 3.32 5.18
CA LEU A 132 5.61 3.29 4.39
C LEU A 132 5.38 4.02 3.07
N SER A 133 6.37 4.77 2.63
CA SER A 133 6.39 5.38 1.30
C SER A 133 7.80 5.33 0.75
N PHE A 134 7.95 5.02 -0.52
CA PHE A 134 9.22 5.12 -1.22
C PHE A 134 9.15 6.17 -2.32
N MET A 135 10.31 6.66 -2.73
CA MET A 135 10.47 7.64 -3.81
C MET A 135 11.81 7.37 -4.48
N GLU A 136 11.86 7.51 -5.80
CA GLU A 136 13.10 7.54 -6.57
C GLU A 136 13.53 9.02 -6.72
N SER A 137 14.78 9.33 -6.38
CA SER A 137 15.33 10.67 -6.52
C SER A 137 15.66 10.94 -7.99
N GLU A 138 15.07 11.95 -8.60
CA GLU A 138 15.40 12.35 -9.99
C GLU A 138 16.84 12.86 -10.13
N GLU A 139 17.43 13.40 -9.07
CA GLU A 139 18.76 13.99 -9.08
C GLU A 139 19.87 12.94 -8.95
N THR A 140 19.66 11.91 -8.12
CA THR A 140 20.67 10.88 -7.81
C THR A 140 20.36 9.50 -8.38
N GLY A 141 19.13 9.24 -8.82
CA GLY A 141 18.64 7.91 -9.20
C GLY A 141 18.53 6.94 -8.01
N GLU A 142 18.61 7.46 -6.79
CA GLU A 142 18.60 6.62 -5.58
C GLU A 142 17.16 6.33 -5.11
N ILE A 143 16.95 5.10 -4.61
CA ILE A 143 15.67 4.68 -4.04
C ILE A 143 15.64 5.02 -2.55
N ILE A 144 14.75 5.93 -2.16
CA ILE A 144 14.60 6.41 -0.79
C ILE A 144 13.36 5.78 -0.17
N LEU A 145 13.54 4.95 0.87
CA LEU A 145 12.46 4.44 1.71
C LEU A 145 12.22 5.36 2.91
N ARG A 146 10.96 5.72 3.15
CA ARG A 146 10.54 6.55 4.28
C ARG A 146 9.58 5.80 5.19
N GLY A 147 9.75 5.99 6.49
CA GLY A 147 8.95 5.36 7.52
C GLY A 147 8.86 6.20 8.81
N ARG A 148 8.13 5.67 9.78
CA ARG A 148 7.86 6.32 11.08
C ARG A 148 9.04 6.35 12.06
N GLY A 149 10.07 5.55 11.82
CA GLY A 149 11.18 5.41 12.74
C GLY A 149 12.21 4.40 12.24
N PRO A 150 13.39 4.36 12.87
CA PRO A 150 14.50 3.49 12.46
C PRO A 150 14.11 2.01 12.55
N PHE A 151 13.48 1.58 13.64
CA PHE A 151 13.02 0.21 13.81
C PHE A 151 11.97 -0.22 12.77
N HIS A 152 11.11 0.72 12.35
CA HIS A 152 10.13 0.43 11.31
C HIS A 152 10.81 0.18 9.96
N LEU A 153 11.83 0.97 9.62
CA LEU A 153 12.63 0.77 8.41
C LEU A 153 13.43 -0.53 8.45
N GLU A 154 14.01 -0.88 9.60
CA GLU A 154 14.76 -2.12 9.79
C GLU A 154 13.89 -3.36 9.56
N ILE A 155 12.67 -3.38 10.12
CA ILE A 155 11.71 -4.47 9.86
C ILE A 155 11.32 -4.52 8.39
N ALA A 156 11.05 -3.36 7.76
CA ALA A 156 10.66 -3.31 6.36
C ALA A 156 11.75 -3.91 5.45
N ILE A 157 13.02 -3.59 5.71
CA ILE A 157 14.17 -4.14 4.98
C ILE A 157 14.28 -5.65 5.24
N SER A 158 14.16 -6.10 6.49
CA SER A 158 14.18 -7.54 6.81
C SER A 158 13.07 -8.31 6.10
N ARG A 159 11.87 -7.72 5.95
CA ARG A 159 10.76 -8.32 5.17
C ARG A 159 11.09 -8.39 3.68
N LEU A 160 11.75 -7.38 3.09
CA LEU A 160 12.21 -7.44 1.70
C LEU A 160 13.19 -8.59 1.46
N GLU A 161 14.12 -8.81 2.38
CA GLU A 161 15.10 -9.90 2.27
C GLU A 161 14.45 -11.29 2.39
N THR A 162 13.52 -11.44 3.34
CA THR A 162 12.90 -12.74 3.67
C THR A 162 11.74 -13.10 2.74
N GLU A 163 10.80 -12.18 2.50
CA GLU A 163 9.58 -12.41 1.72
C GLU A 163 9.83 -12.25 0.22
N HIS A 164 10.58 -11.22 -0.18
CA HIS A 164 10.84 -10.90 -1.59
C HIS A 164 12.19 -11.44 -2.09
N ARG A 165 12.98 -12.09 -1.24
CA ARG A 165 14.27 -12.72 -1.56
C ARG A 165 15.30 -11.75 -2.18
N VAL A 166 15.14 -10.45 -1.91
CA VAL A 166 16.09 -9.43 -2.34
C VAL A 166 17.28 -9.48 -1.39
N LYS A 167 18.31 -10.25 -1.75
CA LYS A 167 19.54 -10.31 -0.94
C LYS A 167 20.44 -9.09 -1.20
N ASP A 168 21.26 -8.76 -0.22
CA ASP A 168 22.36 -7.80 -0.32
C ASP A 168 21.85 -6.36 -0.49
N ILE A 169 20.91 -5.97 0.38
CA ILE A 169 20.39 -4.59 0.45
C ILE A 169 21.33 -3.76 1.32
N TYR A 170 21.97 -2.76 0.71
CA TYR A 170 22.75 -1.78 1.43
C TYR A 170 21.86 -0.61 1.82
N GLN A 171 22.01 -0.16 3.07
CA GLN A 171 21.31 1.01 3.59
C GLN A 171 22.29 2.07 4.06
N TYR A 172 22.05 3.31 3.65
CA TYR A 172 22.81 4.47 4.11
C TYR A 172 21.88 5.67 4.34
N PRO A 173 22.27 6.62 5.19
CA PRO A 173 21.46 7.81 5.44
C PRO A 173 21.32 8.64 4.17
N VAL A 174 20.15 9.26 4.00
CA VAL A 174 19.88 10.16 2.88
C VAL A 174 20.87 11.32 2.90
N ARG A 175 21.55 11.55 1.77
CA ARG A 175 22.41 12.71 1.59
C ARG A 175 21.53 13.95 1.44
N VAL A 176 21.87 15.00 2.16
CA VAL A 176 21.16 16.28 2.06
C VAL A 176 21.87 17.11 1.02
N ASP A 177 21.19 17.38 -0.09
CA ASP A 177 21.72 18.27 -1.12
C ASP A 177 21.66 19.72 -0.63
N TYR A 178 22.84 20.32 -0.48
CA TYR A 178 22.97 21.70 -0.04
C TYR A 178 22.59 22.62 -1.20
N ARG A 179 21.49 23.35 -1.04
CA ARG A 179 21.16 24.48 -1.90
C ARG A 179 21.68 25.75 -1.25
N GLU A 180 22.68 26.35 -1.89
CA GLU A 180 23.16 27.65 -1.47
C GLU A 180 22.17 28.72 -1.93
N VAL A 181 21.76 29.57 -1.00
CA VAL A 181 20.99 30.77 -1.30
C VAL A 181 21.81 31.95 -0.81
N PRO A 182 22.06 32.98 -1.64
CA PRO A 182 22.71 34.18 -1.15
C PRO A 182 21.86 34.77 -0.02
N SER A 183 22.48 34.95 1.15
CA SER A 183 21.82 35.46 2.36
C SER A 183 21.36 36.91 2.22
N ILE A 184 21.91 37.63 1.24
CA ILE A 184 21.54 39.01 0.92
C ILE A 184 21.09 39.05 -0.53
N ILE A 185 19.83 39.39 -0.75
CA ILE A 185 19.36 39.85 -2.05
C ILE A 185 19.95 41.24 -2.24
N CYS A 186 20.98 41.35 -3.09
CA CYS A 186 21.59 42.63 -3.41
C CYS A 186 20.57 43.48 -4.19
N ALA A 187 19.98 44.48 -3.52
CA ALA A 187 18.99 45.39 -4.11
C ALA A 187 19.57 46.39 -5.14
N LEU A 188 20.80 46.17 -5.64
CA LEU A 188 21.53 47.11 -6.49
C LEU A 188 21.59 46.72 -7.97
N CYS A 189 20.95 45.63 -8.40
CA CYS A 189 20.98 45.22 -9.81
C CYS A 189 19.59 45.27 -10.47
N SER A 190 19.06 46.48 -10.65
CA SER A 190 17.95 46.77 -11.57
C SER A 190 18.42 47.29 -12.93
N LYS A 191 19.70 47.07 -13.30
CA LYS A 191 20.29 47.63 -14.53
C LYS A 191 21.22 46.69 -15.33
N CYS A 192 21.16 45.37 -15.14
CA CYS A 192 21.83 44.43 -16.03
C CYS A 192 20.90 43.28 -16.43
N TYR A 193 19.95 43.59 -17.30
CA TYR A 193 19.43 42.72 -18.36
C TYR A 193 18.92 43.61 -19.49
#